data_AF-A0A0N1LU64-F1
#
_entry.id   AF-A0A0N1LU64-F1
#
_cell.length_a   1.000
_cell.length_b   1.000
_cell.length_c   1.000
_cell.angle_alpha   90.00
_cell.angle_beta   90.00
_cell.angle_gamma   90.00
#
_symmetry.space_group_name_H-M   'P 1'
#
loop_
_entity.id
_entity.type
_entity.pdbx_description
1 polymer ?
#
loop_
_entity_poly.entity_id
_entity_poly.type
_entity_poly.pdbx_seq_one_letter_code
_entity_poly.pdbx_strand_id
1 'polypeptide(L)'
;MRIAGLLSLCVGVALSGSAFATEQVYRPISPTLGGNPLAGNFLLSMAQAQGKGATSGNKGVDLSGLSNALSNVGGGSTSPVIVIGGSGVTTPTSP
;
A
#
# COMPACT_ATOMS: atom_id res chain seq x y z
N MET A 1 -54.84 1.63 -35.47
CA MET A 1 -53.46 1.57 -34.92
C MET A 1 -53.41 1.47 -33.40
N ARG A 2 -54.37 2.01 -32.63
CA ARG A 2 -54.37 1.95 -31.14
C ARG A 2 -54.61 0.55 -30.55
N ILE A 3 -55.45 -0.28 -31.18
CA ILE A 3 -55.86 -1.61 -30.67
C ILE A 3 -54.75 -2.66 -30.86
N ALA A 4 -54.03 -2.61 -31.98
CA ALA A 4 -52.93 -3.54 -32.26
C ALA A 4 -51.74 -3.36 -31.28
N GLY A 5 -51.47 -2.12 -30.86
CA GLY A 5 -50.46 -1.83 -29.84
C GLY A 5 -50.83 -2.40 -28.47
N LEU A 6 -52.11 -2.32 -28.09
CA LEU A 6 -52.60 -2.90 -26.84
C LEU A 6 -52.52 -4.44 -26.85
N LEU A 7 -52.90 -5.07 -27.97
CA LEU A 7 -52.80 -6.52 -28.12
C LEU A 7 -51.36 -7.02 -28.03
N SER A 8 -50.42 -6.32 -28.67
CA SER A 8 -48.98 -6.65 -28.61
C SER A 8 -48.43 -6.54 -27.18
N LEU A 9 -48.85 -5.52 -26.43
CA LEU A 9 -48.46 -5.35 -25.03
C LEU A 9 -49.00 -6.48 -24.14
N CYS A 10 -50.27 -6.86 -24.31
CA CYS A 10 -50.87 -7.95 -23.53
C CYS A 10 -50.19 -9.30 -23.78
N VAL A 11 -49.81 -9.58 -25.03
CA VAL A 11 -49.06 -10.80 -25.38
C VAL A 11 -47.66 -10.77 -24.76
N GLY A 12 -46.97 -9.62 -24.78
CA GLY A 12 -45.65 -9.48 -24.16
C GLY A 12 -45.66 -9.71 -22.65
N VAL A 13 -46.70 -9.25 -21.95
CA VAL A 13 -46.86 -9.48 -20.49
C VAL A 13 -47.21 -10.94 -20.20
N ALA A 14 -48.07 -11.57 -21.01
CA ALA A 14 -48.46 -12.97 -20.82
C ALA A 14 -47.29 -13.96 -21.06
N LEU A 15 -46.31 -13.58 -21.86
CA LEU A 15 -45.10 -14.36 -22.13
C LEU A 15 -43.94 -14.05 -21.16
N SER A 16 -44.13 -13.11 -20.22
CA SER A 16 -43.09 -12.79 -19.23
C SER A 16 -43.02 -13.88 -18.16
N GLY A 17 -41.96 -14.68 -18.18
CA GLY A 17 -41.69 -15.70 -17.17
C GLY A 17 -41.25 -15.12 -15.83
N SER A 18 -41.40 -15.90 -14.76
CA SER A 18 -40.98 -15.52 -13.41
C SER A 18 -39.46 -15.46 -13.31
N ALA A 19 -38.90 -14.27 -13.05
CA ALA A 19 -37.49 -14.12 -12.71
C ALA A 19 -37.30 -14.43 -11.22
N PHE A 20 -36.70 -15.57 -10.90
CA PHE A 20 -36.33 -15.91 -9.52
C PHE A 20 -34.99 -15.27 -9.17
N ALA A 21 -34.97 -14.41 -8.16
CA ALA A 21 -33.73 -13.87 -7.61
C ALA A 21 -33.07 -14.93 -6.70
N THR A 22 -31.77 -15.13 -6.87
CA THR A 22 -30.96 -15.93 -5.93
C THR A 22 -30.62 -15.11 -4.69
N GLU A 23 -30.33 -15.77 -3.57
CA GLU A 23 -29.90 -15.08 -2.36
C GLU A 23 -28.49 -14.50 -2.51
N GLN A 24 -28.33 -13.22 -2.18
CA GLN A 24 -27.02 -12.61 -2.04
C GLN A 24 -26.59 -12.67 -0.57
N VAL A 25 -25.85 -13.72 -0.21
CA VAL A 25 -25.29 -13.87 1.15
C VAL A 25 -24.00 -13.06 1.26
N TYR A 26 -23.96 -12.07 2.17
CA TYR A 26 -22.71 -11.41 2.51
C TYR A 26 -21.81 -12.36 3.29
N ARG A 27 -20.59 -12.54 2.78
CA ARG A 27 -19.51 -13.26 3.48
C ARG A 27 -18.28 -12.36 3.53
N PRO A 28 -17.73 -12.09 4.71
CA PRO A 28 -16.48 -11.36 4.82
C PRO A 28 -15.39 -12.06 4.01
N ILE A 29 -14.56 -11.30 3.29
CA ILE A 29 -13.43 -11.86 2.55
C ILE A 29 -12.22 -12.15 3.45
N SER A 30 -12.13 -11.48 4.60
CA SER A 30 -11.06 -11.70 5.57
C SER A 30 -11.32 -12.96 6.38
N PRO A 31 -10.35 -13.89 6.50
CA PRO A 31 -10.48 -15.06 7.37
C PRO A 31 -10.80 -14.71 8.83
N THR A 32 -10.30 -13.57 9.33
CA THR A 32 -10.49 -13.14 10.72
C THR A 32 -11.92 -12.74 11.06
N LEU A 33 -12.75 -12.48 10.05
CA LEU A 33 -14.15 -12.12 10.21
C LEU A 33 -15.10 -13.29 9.85
N GLY A 34 -14.57 -14.53 9.75
CA GLY A 34 -15.35 -15.71 9.36
C GLY A 34 -15.42 -15.95 7.85
N GLY A 35 -14.50 -15.36 7.09
CA GLY A 35 -14.33 -15.57 5.65
C GLY A 35 -13.59 -16.85 5.27
N ASN A 36 -13.34 -17.04 3.97
CA ASN A 36 -12.62 -18.20 3.45
C ASN A 36 -11.13 -18.19 3.89
N PRO A 37 -10.64 -19.20 4.65
CA PRO A 37 -9.25 -19.23 5.10
C PRO A 37 -8.24 -19.35 3.95
N LEU A 38 -8.62 -19.91 2.79
CA LEU A 38 -7.74 -20.04 1.63
C LEU A 38 -7.30 -18.68 1.07
N ALA A 39 -8.12 -17.64 1.22
CA ALA A 39 -7.80 -16.28 0.77
C ALA A 39 -6.76 -15.58 1.68
N GLY A 40 -6.48 -16.12 2.87
CA GLY A 40 -5.64 -15.46 3.87
C GLY A 40 -4.23 -15.13 3.40
N ASN A 41 -3.57 -16.08 2.71
CA ASN A 41 -2.20 -15.86 2.22
C ASN A 41 -2.13 -14.74 1.16
N PHE A 42 -3.14 -14.66 0.29
CA PHE A 42 -3.23 -13.60 -0.72
C PHE A 42 -3.43 -12.23 -0.08
N LEU A 43 -4.39 -12.11 0.85
CA LEU A 43 -4.65 -10.89 1.61
C LEU A 43 -3.42 -10.43 2.40
N LEU A 44 -2.71 -11.37 3.03
CA LEU A 44 -1.48 -11.08 3.79
C LEU A 44 -0.34 -10.60 2.87
N SER A 45 -0.12 -11.27 1.74
CA SER A 45 0.90 -10.86 0.77
C SER A 45 0.63 -9.46 0.21
N MET A 46 -0.63 -9.13 -0.11
CA MET A 46 -1.02 -7.79 -0.53
C MET A 46 -0.77 -6.74 0.57
N ALA A 47 -1.09 -7.08 1.83
CA ALA A 47 -0.81 -6.22 2.97
C ALA A 47 0.71 -5.97 3.17
N GLN A 48 1.54 -6.98 2.95
CA GLN A 48 3.00 -6.85 3.06
C GLN A 48 3.62 -6.06 1.90
N ALA A 49 3.07 -6.15 0.69
CA ALA A 49 3.59 -5.44 -0.47
C ALA A 49 3.31 -3.93 -0.43
N GLN A 50 2.19 -3.53 0.18
CA GLN A 50 1.73 -2.13 0.18
C GLN A 50 1.78 -1.46 1.56
N GLY A 51 1.85 -2.25 2.64
CA GLY A 51 1.82 -1.73 4.00
C GLY A 51 3.08 -0.95 4.36
N LYS A 52 2.99 -0.14 5.42
CA LYS A 52 4.15 0.55 6.02
C LYS A 52 5.32 -0.40 6.33
N GLY A 53 4.99 -1.69 6.57
CA GLY A 53 5.92 -2.80 6.74
C GLY A 53 6.72 -3.20 5.49
N ALA A 54 6.23 -2.92 4.28
CA ALA A 54 6.94 -3.16 3.02
C ALA A 54 8.29 -2.43 2.96
N THR A 55 8.35 -1.26 3.61
CA THR A 55 9.56 -0.44 3.75
C THR A 55 10.34 -0.80 5.02
N SER A 56 9.71 -1.47 6.00
CA SER A 56 10.27 -1.78 7.32
C SER A 56 10.99 -3.14 7.39
N GLY A 57 11.05 -3.90 6.30
CA GLY A 57 11.97 -5.04 6.20
C GLY A 57 13.39 -4.52 6.17
N ASN A 58 14.13 -4.68 7.28
CA ASN A 58 15.55 -4.37 7.51
C ASN A 58 16.22 -3.59 6.35
N LYS A 59 15.79 -2.34 6.13
CA LYS A 59 16.58 -1.40 5.37
C LYS A 59 17.74 -1.10 6.29
N GLY A 60 18.83 -1.85 6.08
CA GLY A 60 20.04 -1.72 6.88
C GLY A 60 20.33 -0.24 7.08
N VAL A 61 20.77 0.11 8.30
CA VAL A 61 21.15 1.47 8.66
C VAL A 61 21.92 2.07 7.48
N ASP A 62 21.47 3.21 6.97
CA ASP A 62 22.12 3.85 5.82
C ASP A 62 23.53 4.32 6.22
N LEU A 63 24.54 3.58 5.76
CA LEU A 63 25.95 3.87 6.04
C LEU A 63 26.61 4.72 4.95
N SER A 64 25.86 5.20 3.95
CA SER A 64 26.41 6.00 2.85
C SER A 64 27.06 7.31 3.33
N GLY A 65 26.58 7.86 4.44
CA GLY A 65 27.16 9.04 5.08
C GLY A 65 28.51 8.80 5.80
N LEU A 66 28.88 7.54 6.09
CA LEU A 66 30.09 7.24 6.86
C LEU A 66 31.38 7.34 6.03
N SER A 67 31.32 7.10 4.71
CA SER A 67 32.49 7.20 3.83
C SER A 67 33.03 8.65 3.80
N ASN A 68 32.14 9.62 3.68
CA ASN A 68 32.50 11.04 3.69
C ASN A 68 32.94 11.51 5.07
N ALA A 69 32.31 10.99 6.13
CA ALA A 69 32.67 11.30 7.52
C ALA A 69 34.07 10.76 7.90
N LEU A 70 34.46 9.59 7.39
CA LEU A 70 35.72 8.93 7.74
C LEU A 70 36.93 9.46 6.95
N SER A 71 36.70 10.05 5.76
CA SER A 71 37.77 10.62 4.93
C SER A 71 38.60 11.71 5.63
N ASN A 72 38.07 12.32 6.69
CA ASN A 72 38.70 13.45 7.39
C ASN A 72 39.38 13.07 8.72
N VAL A 73 39.37 11.78 9.10
CA VAL A 73 39.91 11.29 10.39
C VAL A 73 41.33 10.70 10.25
N GLY A 74 41.82 10.46 9.03
CA GLY A 74 43.12 9.81 8.78
C GLY A 74 44.28 10.74 8.36
N GLY A 75 44.04 12.02 8.12
CA GLY A 75 45.06 13.00 7.69
C GLY A 75 45.48 13.89 8.85
N GLY A 76 46.74 13.82 9.27
CA GLY A 76 47.24 14.42 10.51
C GLY A 76 46.91 15.91 10.72
N SER A 77 46.66 16.24 11.99
CA SER A 77 46.78 17.57 12.61
C SER A 77 45.91 18.70 12.05
N THR A 78 44.62 18.45 11.83
CA THR A 78 43.59 19.51 11.97
C THR A 78 42.43 18.94 12.77
N SER A 79 41.88 19.69 13.72
CA SER A 79 40.80 19.25 14.60
C SER A 79 39.65 18.62 13.80
N PRO A 80 39.12 17.44 14.19
CA PRO A 80 38.11 16.75 13.41
C PRO A 80 36.82 17.57 13.35
N VAL A 81 36.50 18.13 12.18
CA VAL A 81 35.21 18.82 11.94
C VAL A 81 34.19 17.77 11.49
N ILE A 82 33.30 17.37 12.41
CA ILE A 82 32.19 16.46 12.11
C ILE A 82 31.02 17.29 11.58
N VAL A 83 30.82 17.30 10.25
CA VAL A 83 29.68 17.99 9.63
C VAL A 83 28.45 17.08 9.69
N ILE A 84 27.65 17.23 10.74
CA ILE A 84 26.35 16.55 10.87
C ILE A 84 25.27 17.46 10.28
N GLY A 85 24.83 17.18 9.06
CA GLY A 85 23.66 17.81 8.47
C GLY A 85 23.88 19.25 8.01
N GLY A 86 24.40 19.43 6.78
CA GLY A 86 24.03 20.54 5.90
C GLY A 86 24.23 21.99 6.37
N SER A 87 24.96 22.27 7.44
CA SER A 87 25.36 23.63 7.84
C SER A 87 26.67 23.51 8.61
N GLY A 88 27.77 23.96 8.00
CA GLY A 88 29.10 23.88 8.59
C GLY A 88 29.17 24.61 9.92
N VAL A 89 29.35 23.86 11.01
CA VAL A 89 29.80 24.39 12.30
C VAL A 89 31.32 24.26 12.33
N THR A 90 32.00 25.36 12.06
CA THR A 90 33.42 25.53 12.38
C THR A 90 33.51 26.21 13.74
N THR A 91 33.86 25.48 14.80
CA THR A 91 34.23 26.13 16.07
C THR A 91 35.56 26.87 15.86
N PRO A 92 35.63 28.20 16.03
CA PRO A 92 36.87 28.95 15.85
C PRO A 92 37.84 28.62 16.98
N THR A 93 39.07 28.24 16.64
CA THR A 93 40.20 28.32 17.56
C THR A 93 41.09 29.45 17.09
N SER A 94 41.22 30.50 17.90
CA SER A 94 42.25 31.52 17.75
C SER A 94 42.70 32.01 19.13
N PRO A 95 43.94 32.51 19.25
CA PRO A 95 45.15 32.22 18.47
C PRO A 95 45.98 31.08 19.07
#